data_AF-A0A485PF60-F1
#
_entry.id   AF-A0A485PF60-F1
#
_cell.length_a   1.000
_cell.length_b   1.000
_cell.length_c   1.000
_cell.angle_alpha   90.00
_cell.angle_beta   90.00
_cell.angle_gamma   90.00
#
_symmetry.space_group_name_H-M   'P 1'
#
loop_
_entity.id
_entity.type
_entity.pdbx_description
1 polymer ?
#
loop_
_entity_poly.entity_id
_entity_poly.type
_entity_poly.pdbx_seq_one_letter_code
_entity_poly.pdbx_strand_id
1 'polypeptide(L)' 'MAFKGTKKRSQLDLELEIENMGAHLNAYTSREQTVYYAKAFSKDLPRG' A
#
# COMPACT_ATOMS: atom_id res chain seq x y z
N MET A 1 -5.56 -0.32 -11.98
CA MET A 1 -4.38 -0.57 -11.11
C MET A 1 -4.61 0.18 -9.82
N ALA A 2 -4.41 -0.48 -8.68
CA ALA A 2 -4.82 0.05 -7.37
C ALA A 2 -3.88 1.13 -6.80
N PHE A 3 -2.58 1.08 -7.14
CA PHE A 3 -1.57 1.96 -6.57
C PHE A 3 -0.80 2.67 -7.69
N LYS A 4 -1.29 3.86 -8.11
CA LYS A 4 -0.76 4.64 -9.25
C LYS A 4 -0.25 6.03 -8.84
N GLY A 5 0.00 6.25 -7.56
CA GLY A 5 0.24 7.57 -7.00
C GLY A 5 -1.00 8.14 -6.33
N THR A 6 -0.77 9.21 -5.57
CA THR A 6 -1.79 10.02 -4.90
C THR A 6 -1.56 11.49 -5.26
N LYS A 7 -2.43 12.39 -4.80
CA LYS A 7 -2.20 13.84 -4.95
C LYS A 7 -0.90 14.34 -4.30
N LYS A 8 -0.32 13.57 -3.36
CA LYS A 8 0.84 13.97 -2.55
C LYS A 8 2.13 13.20 -2.89
N ARG A 9 2.03 12.06 -3.56
CA ARG A 9 3.17 11.14 -3.83
C ARG A 9 3.00 10.53 -5.21
N SER A 10 4.07 10.45 -6.00
CA SER A 10 4.03 9.75 -7.29
C SER A 10 3.89 8.23 -7.08
N GLN A 11 3.64 7.49 -8.16
CA GLN A 11 3.63 6.03 -8.11
C GLN A 11 4.99 5.49 -7.66
N LEU A 12 6.08 6.02 -8.24
CA LEU A 12 7.44 5.60 -7.94
C LEU A 12 7.79 5.89 -6.47
N ASP A 13 7.42 7.06 -5.96
CA ASP A 13 7.69 7.41 -4.56
C ASP A 13 7.00 6.43 -3.60
N LEU A 14 5.76 6.04 -3.91
CA LEU A 14 5.02 5.05 -3.12
C LEU A 14 5.67 3.67 -3.19
N GLU A 15 6.07 3.21 -4.37
CA GLU A 15 6.72 1.91 -4.55
C GLU A 15 8.04 1.86 -3.77
N LEU A 16 8.88 2.88 -3.90
CA LEU A 16 10.14 2.99 -3.17
C LEU A 16 9.94 3.08 -1.64
N GLU A 17 8.96 3.84 -1.16
CA GLU A 17 8.68 3.97 0.28
C GLU A 17 8.29 2.61 0.87
N ILE A 18 7.40 1.87 0.19
CA ILE A 18 6.93 0.56 0.63
C ILE A 18 8.05 -0.50 0.59
N GLU A 19 8.86 -0.53 -0.47
CA GLU A 19 9.99 -1.45 -0.57
C GLU A 19 11.07 -1.17 0.49
N ASN A 20 11.41 0.10 0.74
CA ASN A 20 12.38 0.48 1.76
C ASN A 20 11.92 0.11 3.18
N MET A 21 10.61 0.07 3.42
CA MET A 21 10.03 -0.42 4.67
C MET A 21 10.01 -1.95 4.76
N GLY A 22 10.28 -2.66 3.67
CA GLY A 22 10.07 -4.11 3.55
C GLY A 22 8.59 -4.51 3.66
N ALA A 23 7.69 -3.58 3.34
CA ALA A 23 6.24 -3.77 3.38
C ALA A 23 5.72 -4.20 1.99
N HIS A 24 4.47 -4.67 1.95
CA HIS A 24 3.79 -5.06 0.72
C HIS A 24 2.38 -4.49 0.67
N LEU A 25 2.02 -3.89 -0.47
CA LEU A 25 0.67 -3.44 -0.79
C LEU A 25 0.05 -4.35 -1.84
N ASN A 26 -1.22 -4.70 -1.65
CA ASN A 26 -1.97 -5.50 -2.61
C ASN A 26 -3.42 -5.04 -2.66
N ALA A 27 -4.05 -5.32 -3.79
CA ALA A 27 -5.47 -5.08 -3.98
C ALA A 27 -6.07 -6.18 -4.85
N TYR A 28 -7.29 -6.58 -4.50
CA TYR A 28 -8.05 -7.58 -5.24
C TYR A 28 -9.50 -7.11 -5.37
N THR A 29 -10.06 -7.31 -6.56
CA THR A 29 -11.47 -7.01 -6.86
C THR A 29 -12.18 -8.31 -7.22
N SER A 30 -13.19 -8.65 -6.43
CA SER A 30 -14.22 -9.65 -6.74
C SER A 30 -15.40 -8.99 -7.47
N ARG A 31 -16.43 -9.77 -7.82
CA ARG A 31 -17.67 -9.26 -8.42
C ARG A 31 -18.39 -8.24 -7.54
N GLU A 32 -18.32 -8.40 -6.22
CA GLU A 32 -19.12 -7.61 -5.27
C GLU A 32 -18.28 -6.75 -4.34
N GLN A 33 -16.95 -6.93 -4.33
CA GLN A 33 -16.09 -6.33 -3.32
C GLN A 33 -14.74 -5.97 -3.92
N THR A 34 -14.19 -4.84 -3.48
CA THR A 34 -12.80 -4.49 -3.72
C THR A 34 -12.11 -4.32 -2.39
N VAL A 35 -10.99 -5.03 -2.23
CA VAL A 35 -10.19 -5.04 -1.02
C VAL A 35 -8.82 -4.45 -1.34
N TYR A 36 -8.38 -3.54 -0.49
CA TYR A 36 -7.02 -3.00 -0.48
C TYR A 36 -6.41 -3.35 0.86
N TYR A 37 -5.23 -3.97 0.88
CA TYR A 37 -4.56 -4.35 2.11
C TYR A 37 -3.05 -4.07 2.04
N ALA A 38 -2.47 -3.89 3.22
CA ALA A 38 -1.05 -3.67 3.42
C ALA A 38 -0.53 -4.66 4.46
N LYS A 39 0.63 -5.26 4.20
CA LYS A 39 1.37 -6.07 5.17
C LYS A 39 2.67 -5.33 5.48
N ALA A 40 2.85 -4.94 6.74
CA ALA A 40 4.01 -4.20 7.21
C ALA A 40 4.48 -4.75 8.56
N PHE A 41 5.67 -4.36 9.01
CA PHE A 41 6.15 -4.71 10.34
C PHE A 41 5.37 -3.96 11.42
N SER A 42 5.21 -4.58 12.58
CA SER A 42 4.46 -3.99 13.70
C SER A 42 5.03 -2.64 14.17
N LYS A 43 6.34 -2.41 13.98
CA LYS A 43 6.99 -1.13 14.30
C LYS A 43 6.51 0.04 13.43
N ASP A 44 6.03 -0.27 12.23
CA ASP A 44 5.60 0.71 11.22
C ASP A 44 4.09 0.92 11.21
N LEU A 45 3.36 0.22 12.08
CA LEU A 45 1.94 0.43 12.30
C LEU A 45 1.73 1.61 13.28
N PRO A 46 0.75 2.50 13.02
CA PRO A 46 0.39 3.52 13.98
C PRO A 46 -0.04 2.86 15.30
N ARG A 47 0.53 3.33 16.41
CA ARG A 47 0.14 2.88 17.75
C ARG A 47 -1.24 3.49 18.05
N GLY A 48 -2.22 2.61 18.28
CA GLY A 48 -3.54 3.00 18.78
C GLY A 48 -3.50 3.44 20.23
#